data_AF-A0A428KFL7-F1
#
_entry.id   AF-A0A428KFL7-F1
#
_cell.length_a   1.000
_cell.length_b   1.000
_cell.length_c   1.000
_cell.angle_alpha   90.00
_cell.angle_beta   90.00
_cell.angle_gamma   90.00
#
_symmetry.space_group_name_H-M   'P 1'
#
loop_
_entity.id
_entity.type
_entity.pdbx_description
1 polymer ?
#
loop_
_entity_poly.entity_id
_entity_poly.type
_entity_poly.pdbx_seq_one_letter_code
_entity_poly.pdbx_strand_id
1 'polypeptide(L)'
;MLLMLTLLLPPALETAVRFIEKYVFSDWNALMFLMVLFLLDTGLGMLRSFRQGRFHSRGMRQMFTKLRDYGVGLIVAHVLSSVQVDGQPLPGATYFALGFKGAIYFFILIIETKSIDENLRNLGGRGLPLPKFLRRGMQDWEETGQFRSKLPPEELPLAPESALPTAPDPGAITPVI
;
A
#
# COMPACT_ATOMS: atom_id res chain seq x y z
N MET A 1 -36.08 14.32 20.83
CA MET A 1 -34.64 14.02 20.61
C MET A 1 -34.45 12.79 19.74
N LEU A 2 -35.00 11.61 20.10
CA LEU A 2 -34.88 10.38 19.30
C LEU A 2 -35.45 10.52 17.87
N LEU A 3 -36.62 11.15 17.74
CA LEU A 3 -37.32 11.35 16.45
C LEU A 3 -36.60 12.32 15.50
N MET A 4 -35.87 13.30 16.06
CA MET A 4 -35.00 14.22 15.31
C MET A 4 -33.71 13.53 14.85
N LEU A 5 -33.13 12.69 15.72
CA LEU A 5 -31.95 11.89 15.38
C LEU A 5 -32.26 10.91 14.23
N THR A 6 -33.40 10.21 14.27
CA THR A 6 -33.79 9.29 13.19
C THR A 6 -34.14 9.98 11.87
N LEU A 7 -34.57 11.25 11.89
CA LEU A 7 -34.91 12.00 10.68
C LEU A 7 -33.67 12.64 10.02
N LEU A 8 -32.70 13.11 10.82
CA LEU A 8 -31.53 13.85 10.33
C LEU A 8 -30.30 12.96 10.11
N LEU A 9 -30.17 11.84 10.82
CA LEU A 9 -29.02 10.95 10.70
C LEU A 9 -28.92 10.27 9.32
N PRO A 10 -29.99 9.72 8.72
CA PRO A 10 -29.91 9.09 7.40
C PRO A 10 -29.40 10.03 6.28
N PRO A 11 -29.94 11.24 6.09
CA PRO A 11 -29.47 12.13 5.02
C PRO A 11 -28.05 12.67 5.29
N ALA A 12 -27.67 12.86 6.55
CA ALA A 12 -26.30 13.23 6.92
C ALA A 12 -25.30 12.12 6.57
N LEU A 13 -25.65 10.86 6.87
CA LEU A 13 -24.85 9.70 6.49
C LEU A 13 -24.75 9.55 4.98
N GLU A 14 -25.85 9.71 4.25
CA GLU A 14 -25.85 9.65 2.80
C GLU A 14 -24.94 10.73 2.19
N THR A 15 -25.01 11.96 2.71
CA THR A 15 -24.14 13.06 2.27
C THR A 15 -22.66 12.74 2.53
N ALA A 16 -22.35 12.17 3.70
CA ALA A 16 -20.99 11.75 4.05
C ALA A 16 -20.50 10.62 3.13
N VAL A 17 -21.34 9.61 2.86
CA VAL A 17 -21.00 8.51 1.94
C VAL A 17 -20.74 9.05 0.54
N ARG A 18 -21.61 9.90 0.01
CA ARG A 18 -21.42 10.52 -1.32
C ARG A 18 -20.14 11.36 -1.39
N PHE A 19 -19.78 12.05 -0.30
CA PHE A 19 -18.53 12.80 -0.21
C PHE A 19 -17.31 11.87 -0.25
N ILE A 20 -17.34 10.78 0.53
CA ILE A 20 -16.29 9.76 0.56
C ILE A 20 -16.16 9.10 -0.82
N GLU A 21 -17.26 8.68 -1.43
CA GLU A 21 -17.25 8.04 -2.74
C GLU A 21 -16.70 8.96 -3.83
N LYS A 22 -17.02 10.25 -3.76
CA LYS A 22 -16.54 11.22 -4.73
C LYS A 22 -15.04 11.51 -4.55
N TYR A 23 -14.58 11.78 -3.33
CA TYR A 23 -13.26 12.36 -3.10
C TYR A 23 -12.21 11.41 -2.51
N VAL A 24 -12.64 10.32 -1.87
CA VAL A 24 -11.73 9.43 -1.13
C VAL A 24 -11.60 8.09 -1.84
N PHE A 25 -12.72 7.39 -2.08
CA PHE A 25 -12.71 6.06 -2.67
C PHE A 25 -14.12 5.59 -3.07
N SER A 26 -14.30 5.05 -4.27
CA SER A 26 -15.60 4.51 -4.73
C SER A 26 -15.61 3.01 -5.09
N ASP A 27 -14.47 2.33 -5.07
CA ASP A 27 -14.33 0.99 -5.64
C ASP A 27 -14.46 -0.14 -4.60
N TRP A 28 -15.62 -0.19 -3.95
CA TRP A 28 -15.88 -1.09 -2.82
C TRP A 28 -15.70 -2.58 -3.17
N ASN A 29 -16.02 -2.97 -4.41
CA ASN A 29 -15.83 -4.36 -4.85
C ASN A 29 -14.34 -4.74 -4.84
N ALA A 30 -13.48 -3.91 -5.40
CA ALA A 30 -12.05 -4.18 -5.41
C ALA A 30 -11.46 -4.15 -3.98
N LEU A 31 -11.96 -3.27 -3.11
CA LEU A 31 -11.59 -3.26 -1.68
C LEU A 31 -11.94 -4.58 -0.98
N MET A 32 -13.11 -5.16 -1.27
CA MET A 32 -13.51 -6.44 -0.67
C MET A 32 -12.57 -7.58 -1.08
N PHE A 33 -12.14 -7.64 -2.34
CA PHE A 33 -11.14 -8.63 -2.78
C PHE A 33 -9.79 -8.44 -2.07
N LEU A 34 -9.32 -7.19 -1.93
CA LEU A 34 -8.11 -6.88 -1.17
C LEU A 34 -8.25 -7.28 0.30
N MET A 35 -9.44 -7.08 0.87
CA MET A 35 -9.70 -7.44 2.26
C MET A 35 -9.66 -8.95 2.51
N VAL A 36 -10.16 -9.75 1.57
CA VAL A 36 -10.03 -11.21 1.65
C VAL A 36 -8.55 -11.62 1.71
N LEU A 37 -7.71 -11.07 0.83
CA LEU A 37 -6.27 -11.38 0.81
C LEU A 37 -5.57 -10.91 2.09
N PHE A 38 -5.85 -9.69 2.54
CA PHE A 38 -5.27 -9.14 3.76
C PHE A 38 -5.63 -9.98 5.01
N LEU A 39 -6.88 -10.43 5.12
CA LEU A 39 -7.32 -11.28 6.23
C LEU A 39 -6.68 -12.66 6.16
N LEU A 40 -6.54 -13.24 4.96
CA LEU A 40 -5.82 -14.50 4.77
C LEU A 40 -4.35 -14.37 5.18
N ASP A 41 -3.66 -13.34 4.72
CA ASP A 41 -2.27 -13.08 5.11
C ASP A 41 -2.11 -12.90 6.62
N THR A 42 -2.94 -12.02 7.20
CA THR A 42 -2.91 -11.73 8.64
C THR A 42 -3.18 -12.99 9.46
N GLY A 43 -4.18 -13.79 9.06
CA GLY A 43 -4.50 -15.07 9.72
C GLY A 43 -3.34 -16.07 9.66
N LEU A 44 -2.70 -16.21 8.50
CA LEU A 44 -1.53 -17.09 8.33
C LEU A 44 -0.32 -16.60 9.12
N GLY A 45 -0.05 -15.29 9.12
CA GLY A 45 1.02 -14.67 9.91
C GLY A 45 0.80 -14.81 11.41
N MET A 46 -0.44 -14.67 11.86
CA MET A 46 -0.83 -14.90 13.26
C MET A 46 -0.67 -16.36 13.65
N LEU A 47 -1.13 -17.30 12.82
CA LEU A 47 -0.96 -18.74 13.03
C LEU A 47 0.52 -19.14 13.10
N ARG A 48 1.36 -18.60 12.20
CA ARG A 48 2.82 -18.77 12.21
C ARG A 48 3.42 -18.28 13.53
N SER A 49 3.08 -17.06 13.94
CA SER A 49 3.61 -16.45 15.16
C SER A 49 3.20 -17.24 16.40
N PHE A 50 1.97 -17.75 16.42
CA PHE A 50 1.45 -18.60 17.48
C PHE A 50 2.24 -19.92 17.57
N ARG A 51 2.44 -20.63 16.44
CA ARG A 51 3.24 -21.88 16.41
C ARG A 51 4.69 -21.69 16.83
N GLN A 52 5.26 -20.52 16.57
CA GLN A 52 6.65 -20.21 16.94
C GLN A 52 6.78 -19.71 18.39
N GLY A 53 5.68 -19.60 19.14
CA GLY A 53 5.68 -19.07 20.51
C GLY A 53 6.07 -17.58 20.59
N ARG A 54 6.03 -16.86 19.46
CA ARG A 54 6.48 -15.46 19.33
C ARG A 54 5.30 -14.52 19.14
N PHE A 55 4.26 -14.69 19.94
CA PHE A 55 3.13 -13.77 19.91
C PHE A 55 3.57 -12.43 20.50
N HIS A 56 3.82 -11.45 19.63
CA HIS A 56 4.33 -10.14 20.02
C HIS A 56 3.55 -9.03 19.32
N SER A 57 3.45 -7.88 19.99
CA SER A 57 2.80 -6.65 19.47
C SER A 57 3.37 -6.18 18.13
N ARG A 58 4.57 -6.63 17.76
CA ARG A 58 5.21 -6.36 16.47
C ARG A 58 4.36 -6.82 15.27
N GLY A 59 3.68 -7.97 15.35
CA GLY A 59 2.80 -8.46 14.28
C GLY A 59 1.56 -7.57 14.09
N MET A 60 0.94 -7.14 15.19
CA MET A 60 -0.17 -6.19 15.16
C MET A 60 0.25 -4.85 14.56
N ARG A 61 1.43 -4.32 14.93
CA ARG A 61 1.96 -3.07 14.36
C ARG A 61 2.16 -3.20 12.85
N GLN A 62 2.63 -4.33 12.37
CA GLN A 62 2.83 -4.59 10.94
C GLN A 62 1.49 -4.63 10.18
N MET A 63 0.45 -5.23 10.76
CA MET A 63 -0.91 -5.21 10.22
C MET A 63 -1.44 -3.77 10.04
N PHE A 64 -1.33 -2.93 11.07
CA PHE A 64 -1.74 -1.52 10.98
C PHE A 64 -0.91 -0.72 9.97
N THR A 65 0.38 -1.04 9.85
CA THR A 65 1.28 -0.40 8.87
C THR A 65 0.82 -0.72 7.45
N LYS A 66 0.57 -2.00 7.13
CA LYS A 66 0.02 -2.44 5.84
C LYS A 66 -1.32 -1.76 5.55
N LEU A 67 -2.24 -1.76 6.51
CA LEU A 67 -3.58 -1.15 6.34
C LEU A 67 -3.47 0.34 6.02
N ARG A 68 -2.61 1.08 6.73
CA ARG A 68 -2.34 2.50 6.46
C ARG A 68 -1.76 2.69 5.07
N ASP A 69 -0.69 1.96 4.73
CA ASP A 69 0.06 2.19 3.49
C ASP A 69 -0.78 1.84 2.26
N TYR A 70 -1.55 0.74 2.32
CA TYR A 70 -2.49 0.38 1.26
C TYR A 70 -3.66 1.34 1.19
N GLY A 71 -4.21 1.76 2.34
CA GLY A 71 -5.28 2.74 2.40
C GLY A 71 -4.87 4.06 1.73
N VAL A 72 -3.69 4.57 2.06
CA VAL A 72 -3.13 5.77 1.41
C VAL A 72 -2.94 5.55 -0.09
N GLY A 73 -2.36 4.42 -0.50
CA GLY A 73 -2.19 4.09 -1.92
C GLY A 73 -3.50 4.06 -2.71
N LEU A 74 -4.55 3.45 -2.14
CA LEU A 74 -5.88 3.38 -2.76
C LEU A 74 -6.54 4.75 -2.87
N ILE A 75 -6.42 5.59 -1.84
CA ILE A 75 -6.93 6.96 -1.86
C ILE A 75 -6.21 7.78 -2.93
N VAL A 76 -4.87 7.71 -2.98
CA VAL A 76 -4.08 8.41 -4.01
C VAL A 76 -4.47 7.94 -5.41
N ALA A 77 -4.61 6.63 -5.61
CA ALA A 77 -5.05 6.07 -6.89
C ALA A 77 -6.45 6.57 -7.27
N HIS A 78 -7.40 6.60 -6.34
CA HIS A 78 -8.74 7.13 -6.55
C HIS A 78 -8.72 8.60 -6.94
N VAL A 79 -8.04 9.44 -6.15
CA VAL A 79 -7.91 10.89 -6.39
C VAL A 79 -7.33 11.14 -7.76
N LEU A 80 -6.15 10.57 -8.08
CA LEU A 80 -5.50 10.78 -9.37
C LEU A 80 -6.36 10.29 -10.55
N SER A 81 -7.16 9.24 -10.35
CA SER A 81 -8.06 8.73 -11.38
C SER A 81 -9.36 9.51 -11.56
N SER A 82 -9.70 10.37 -10.58
CA SER A 82 -10.99 11.09 -10.54
C SER A 82 -10.85 12.59 -10.70
N VAL A 83 -9.63 13.13 -10.87
CA VAL A 83 -9.41 14.57 -11.06
C VAL A 83 -10.11 15.06 -12.33
N GLN A 84 -10.86 16.15 -12.17
CA GLN A 84 -11.51 16.88 -13.24
C GLN A 84 -11.12 18.36 -13.13
N VAL A 85 -10.92 19.02 -14.27
CA VAL A 85 -10.72 20.46 -14.37
C VAL A 85 -11.89 21.03 -15.15
N ASP A 86 -12.57 22.02 -14.58
CA ASP A 86 -13.82 22.60 -15.13
C ASP A 86 -14.91 21.56 -15.44
N GLY A 87 -14.98 20.51 -14.62
CA GLY A 87 -15.95 19.42 -14.77
C GLY A 87 -15.65 18.45 -15.92
N GLN A 88 -14.51 18.61 -16.59
CA GLN A 88 -14.05 17.71 -17.65
C GLN A 88 -12.84 16.89 -17.17
N PRO A 89 -12.76 15.60 -17.54
CA PRO A 89 -11.53 14.83 -17.34
C PRO A 89 -10.41 15.42 -18.20
N LEU A 90 -9.17 15.39 -17.68
CA LEU A 90 -8.02 15.83 -18.48
C LEU A 90 -7.87 14.95 -19.74
N PRO A 91 -7.59 15.53 -20.92
CA PRO A 91 -7.32 14.75 -22.13
C PRO A 91 -6.17 13.77 -21.91
N GLY A 92 -6.39 12.48 -22.23
CA GLY A 92 -5.41 11.41 -22.01
C GLY A 92 -5.26 10.94 -20.56
N ALA A 93 -5.77 11.68 -19.58
CA ALA A 93 -5.69 11.30 -18.17
C ALA A 93 -6.48 10.03 -17.86
N THR A 94 -7.55 9.71 -18.61
CA THR A 94 -8.32 8.47 -18.39
C THR A 94 -7.48 7.21 -18.53
N TYR A 95 -6.61 7.13 -19.55
CA TYR A 95 -5.75 5.96 -19.76
C TYR A 95 -4.63 5.90 -18.73
N PHE A 96 -4.02 7.05 -18.43
CA PHE A 96 -3.00 7.16 -17.37
C PHE A 96 -3.58 6.76 -16.01
N ALA A 97 -4.76 7.30 -15.67
CA ALA A 97 -5.51 7.01 -14.46
C ALA A 97 -5.84 5.52 -14.33
N LEU A 98 -6.34 4.89 -15.40
CA LEU A 98 -6.66 3.47 -15.41
C LEU A 98 -5.40 2.62 -15.20
N GLY A 99 -4.31 2.95 -15.91
CA GLY A 99 -3.04 2.26 -15.79
C GLY A 99 -2.42 2.42 -14.41
N PHE A 100 -2.40 3.64 -13.87
CA PHE A 100 -1.87 3.96 -12.55
C PHE A 100 -2.67 3.28 -11.45
N LYS A 101 -4.01 3.42 -11.48
CA LYS A 101 -4.91 2.74 -10.53
C LYS A 101 -4.68 1.23 -10.61
N GLY A 102 -4.74 0.64 -11.80
CA GLY A 102 -4.45 -0.77 -12.00
C GLY A 102 -3.11 -1.20 -11.40
N ALA A 103 -2.04 -0.43 -11.65
CA ALA A 103 -0.72 -0.71 -11.11
C ALA A 103 -0.71 -0.75 -9.58
N ILE A 104 -1.29 0.25 -8.90
CA ILE A 104 -1.38 0.28 -7.42
C ILE A 104 -2.10 -0.96 -6.89
N TYR A 105 -3.23 -1.33 -7.48
CA TYR A 105 -3.96 -2.54 -7.07
C TYR A 105 -3.12 -3.80 -7.29
N PHE A 106 -2.49 -3.95 -8.46
CA PHE A 106 -1.62 -5.10 -8.73
C PHE A 106 -0.42 -5.15 -7.78
N PHE A 107 0.17 -4.01 -7.41
CA PHE A 107 1.26 -3.96 -6.44
C PHE A 107 0.82 -4.49 -5.07
N ILE A 108 -0.31 -4.02 -4.55
CA ILE A 108 -0.85 -4.50 -3.27
C ILE A 108 -1.11 -6.01 -3.35
N LEU A 109 -1.73 -6.49 -4.44
CA LEU A 109 -2.01 -7.91 -4.65
C LEU A 109 -0.73 -8.76 -4.67
N ILE A 110 0.32 -8.29 -5.34
CA ILE A 110 1.60 -8.99 -5.43
C ILE A 110 2.27 -9.09 -4.06
N ILE A 111 2.31 -7.98 -3.30
CA ILE A 111 2.88 -7.94 -1.96
C ILE A 111 2.15 -8.92 -1.03
N GLU A 112 0.81 -8.90 -1.02
CA GLU A 112 0.03 -9.81 -0.20
C GLU A 112 0.17 -11.28 -0.62
N THR A 113 0.19 -11.56 -1.92
CA THR A 113 0.41 -12.92 -2.45
C THR A 113 1.76 -13.47 -2.01
N LYS A 114 2.82 -12.65 -2.06
CA LYS A 114 4.16 -13.02 -1.58
C LYS A 114 4.16 -13.30 -0.07
N SER A 115 3.55 -12.42 0.72
CA SER A 115 3.43 -12.56 2.17
C SER A 115 2.70 -13.85 2.58
N ILE A 116 1.61 -14.18 1.89
CA ILE A 116 0.87 -15.44 2.06
C ILE A 116 1.75 -16.65 1.74
N ASP A 117 2.45 -16.62 0.60
CA ASP A 117 3.33 -17.71 0.19
C ASP A 117 4.46 -17.95 1.21
N GLU A 118 5.08 -16.88 1.73
CA GLU A 118 6.11 -16.96 2.75
C GLU A 118 5.57 -17.57 4.05
N ASN A 119 4.40 -17.10 4.50
CA ASN A 119 3.76 -17.62 5.71
C ASN A 119 3.42 -19.11 5.58
N LEU A 120 2.91 -19.56 4.42
CA LEU A 120 2.63 -20.98 4.16
C LEU A 120 3.90 -21.85 4.21
N ARG A 121 5.02 -21.34 3.70
CA ARG A 121 6.32 -22.04 3.75
C ARG A 121 6.85 -22.17 5.16
N ASN A 122 6.75 -21.09 5.93
CA ASN A 122 7.20 -21.05 7.32
C ASN A 122 6.32 -21.89 8.26
N LEU A 123 5.11 -22.26 7.82
CA LEU A 123 4.23 -23.21 8.49
C LEU A 123 4.53 -24.68 8.13
N GLY A 124 5.58 -24.96 7.35
CA GLY A 124 5.98 -26.30 6.90
C GLY A 124 5.36 -26.73 5.56
N GLY A 125 4.64 -25.84 4.88
CA GLY A 125 4.04 -26.10 3.57
C GLY A 125 5.00 -25.85 2.40
N ARG A 126 4.54 -26.14 1.18
CA ARG A 126 5.29 -25.85 -0.07
C ARG A 126 5.17 -24.39 -0.56
N GLY A 127 4.34 -23.59 0.11
CA GLY A 127 3.90 -22.28 -0.36
C GLY A 127 2.76 -22.38 -1.38
N LEU A 128 2.44 -21.26 -2.03
CA LEU A 128 1.50 -21.21 -3.14
C LEU A 128 2.10 -21.91 -4.39
N PRO A 129 1.26 -22.50 -5.27
CA PRO A 129 1.70 -23.17 -6.50
C PRO A 129 2.10 -22.16 -7.60
N LEU A 130 2.98 -21.21 -7.25
CA LEU A 130 3.45 -20.17 -8.14
C LEU A 130 4.64 -20.68 -8.98
N PRO A 131 4.66 -20.40 -10.30
CA PRO A 131 5.83 -20.66 -11.12
C PRO A 131 7.09 -19.98 -10.57
N LYS A 132 8.26 -20.63 -10.72
CA LYS A 132 9.53 -20.12 -10.17
C LYS A 132 9.88 -18.71 -10.66
N PHE A 133 9.56 -18.39 -11.92
CA PHE A 133 9.83 -17.07 -12.48
C PHE A 133 8.99 -15.97 -11.80
N LEU A 134 7.74 -16.27 -11.45
CA LEU A 134 6.84 -15.31 -10.81
C LEU A 134 7.31 -15.04 -9.39
N ARG A 135 7.62 -16.11 -8.66
CA ARG A 135 8.19 -16.04 -7.31
C ARG A 135 9.48 -15.20 -7.25
N ARG A 136 10.40 -15.42 -8.20
CA ARG A 136 11.63 -14.61 -8.33
C ARG A 136 11.30 -13.17 -8.69
N GLY A 137 10.42 -12.93 -9.66
CA GLY A 137 10.02 -11.57 -10.03
C GLY A 137 9.44 -10.76 -8.87
N MET A 138 8.63 -11.38 -8.01
CA MET A 138 8.11 -10.72 -6.79
C MET A 138 9.22 -10.46 -5.75
N GLN A 139 10.27 -11.26 -5.72
CA GLN A 139 11.41 -11.07 -4.82
C GLN A 139 12.32 -9.96 -5.33
N ASP A 140 12.77 -10.05 -6.59
CA ASP A 140 13.63 -9.05 -7.24
C ASP A 140 13.00 -7.65 -7.19
N TRP A 141 11.69 -7.57 -7.41
CA TRP A 141 10.97 -6.29 -7.38
C TRP A 141 10.91 -5.68 -5.98
N GLU A 142 10.74 -6.47 -4.92
CA GLU A 142 10.74 -5.92 -3.55
C GLU A 142 12.13 -5.40 -3.16
N GLU A 143 13.19 -6.11 -3.55
CA GLU A 143 14.56 -5.75 -3.21
C GLU A 143 15.08 -4.56 -4.03
N THR A 144 14.63 -4.40 -5.29
CA THR A 144 15.24 -3.46 -6.24
C THR A 144 14.27 -2.44 -6.87
N GLY A 145 12.97 -2.62 -6.69
CA GLY A 145 11.94 -1.89 -7.43
C GLY A 145 11.86 -2.25 -8.93
N GLN A 146 12.63 -3.24 -9.41
CA GLN A 146 12.72 -3.63 -10.82
C GLN A 146 12.45 -5.13 -11.03
N PHE A 147 11.86 -5.49 -12.18
CA PHE A 147 11.71 -6.89 -12.57
C PHE A 147 13.00 -7.41 -13.20
N ARG A 148 13.58 -8.48 -12.63
CA ARG A 148 14.87 -9.08 -13.01
C ARG A 148 16.04 -8.10 -12.82
N SER A 149 16.46 -7.88 -11.58
CA SER A 149 17.79 -7.33 -11.33
C SER A 149 18.83 -8.29 -11.91
N LYS A 150 19.66 -7.81 -12.85
CA LYS A 150 20.83 -8.57 -13.33
C LYS A 150 21.98 -8.53 -12.33
N LEU A 151 21.82 -7.79 -11.23
CA LEU A 151 22.84 -7.54 -10.22
C LEU A 151 22.44 -8.27 -8.92
N PRO A 152 23.34 -9.05 -8.31
CA PRO A 152 23.15 -9.63 -6.98
C PRO A 152 22.84 -8.54 -5.94
N PRO A 153 22.11 -8.85 -4.85
CA PRO A 153 21.73 -7.88 -3.82
C PRO A 153 22.90 -7.11 -3.19
N GLU A 154 24.09 -7.71 -3.19
CA GLU A 154 25.33 -7.17 -2.62
C GLU A 154 25.97 -6.08 -3.49
N GLU A 155 25.59 -5.99 -4.77
CA GLU A 155 26.09 -5.00 -5.74
C GLU A 155 25.12 -3.84 -5.99
N LEU A 156 23.99 -3.79 -5.26
CA LEU A 156 23.04 -2.69 -5.39
C LEU A 156 23.60 -1.45 -4.68
N PRO A 157 23.59 -0.28 -5.35
CA PRO A 157 24.00 0.95 -4.70
C PRO A 157 23.08 1.20 -3.51
N LEU A 158 23.67 1.31 -2.32
CA LEU A 158 22.97 1.79 -1.12
C LEU A 158 22.26 3.08 -1.50
N ALA A 159 20.94 3.14 -1.28
CA ALA A 159 20.15 4.34 -1.54
C ALA A 159 20.90 5.54 -0.96
N PRO A 160 21.04 6.66 -1.70
CA PRO A 160 21.77 7.81 -1.20
C PRO A 160 21.15 8.19 0.14
N GLU A 161 21.96 8.01 1.19
CA GLU A 161 21.66 8.46 2.53
C GLU A 161 21.19 9.90 2.40
N SER A 162 19.96 10.14 2.84
CA SER A 162 19.29 11.44 2.78
C SER A 162 20.31 12.52 2.97
N ALA A 163 20.40 13.45 2.01
CA ALA A 163 21.15 14.68 2.15
C ALA A 163 20.59 15.45 3.36
N LEU A 164 21.01 15.04 4.55
CA LEU A 164 20.93 15.83 5.75
C LEU A 164 21.77 17.06 5.45
N PRO A 165 21.21 18.27 5.57
CA PRO A 165 22.03 19.46 5.43
C PRO A 165 23.15 19.35 6.46
N THR A 166 24.39 19.24 5.97
CA THR A 166 25.59 19.34 6.79
C THR A 166 25.49 20.65 7.57
N ALA A 167 25.62 20.56 8.89
CA ALA A 167 25.56 21.72 9.77
C ALA A 167 26.44 22.86 9.23
N PRO A 168 25.98 24.13 9.32
CA PRO A 168 26.76 25.25 8.83
C PRO A 168 28.10 25.33 9.56
N ASP A 169 29.16 25.52 8.79
CA ASP A 169 30.53 25.67 9.25
C ASP A 169 30.62 26.84 10.24
N PRO A 170 31.05 26.63 11.50
CA PRO A 170 31.13 27.68 12.51
C PRO A 170 32.21 28.75 12.22
N GLY A 171 32.95 28.65 11.10
CA GLY A 171 34.01 29.58 10.73
C GLY A 171 33.64 30.71 9.76
N ALA A 172 32.44 30.75 9.17
CA ALA A 172 32.10 31.74 8.15
C ALA A 172 31.63 33.08 8.77
N ILE A 173 32.58 33.91 9.18
CA ILE A 173 32.32 35.33 9.46
C ILE A 173 32.11 36.02 8.11
N THR A 174 30.88 36.40 7.79
CA THR A 174 30.60 37.29 6.67
C THR A 174 31.13 38.70 6.97
N PRO A 175 31.87 39.35 6.07
CA PRO A 175 32.17 40.76 6.22
C PRO A 175 30.88 41.56 5.99
N VAL A 176 30.56 42.40 6.98
CA VAL A 176 29.50 43.39 6.89
C VAL A 176 29.88 44.43 5.83
N ILE A 177 29.03 44.56 4.80
CA ILE A 177 28.92 45.77 3.97
C ILE A 177 27.43 46.09 3.88
#